data_AF-A0A354K745-F1
#
_entry.id   AF-A0A354K745-F1
#
_cell.length_a   1.000
_cell.length_b   1.000
_cell.length_c   1.000
_cell.angle_alpha   90.00
_cell.angle_beta   90.00
_cell.angle_gamma   90.00
#
_symmetry.space_group_name_H-M   'P 1'
#
loop_
_entity.id
_entity.type
_entity.pdbx_description
1 polymer ?
#
loop_
_entity_poly.entity_id
_entity_poly.type
_entity_poly.pdbx_seq_one_letter_code
_entity_poly.pdbx_strand_id
1 'polypeptide(L)'
;MSVEIGCLSGGRKPNITERSFAWQKSDTISAEHLQAMGRLLRSDGRRLAVVTLLLLLPLVLFDGIFLLILLCSGHSKDSSPFSGLIVLNVISLLTDAVIWISARVQQMRRTQQLQEGRFVWRSGTLDDVTAEVLHYTRRNHRKMPVIQRFVYADGEKLKARDFYGTKIQETVRTIHPQKHEITLQITGELTVGSSVVLVKIDEDTYILPYNL
;
A
#
# COMPACT_ATOMS: atom_id res chain seq x y z
N MET A 1 11.54 -6.26 -23.82
CA MET A 1 12.22 -5.85 -22.57
C MET A 1 11.89 -6.88 -21.52
N SER A 2 12.90 -7.47 -20.86
CA SER A 2 12.66 -8.40 -19.74
C SER A 2 12.09 -7.62 -18.56
N VAL A 3 10.96 -8.04 -18.02
CA VAL A 3 10.39 -7.47 -16.78
C VAL A 3 11.40 -7.72 -15.65
N GLU A 4 11.74 -6.67 -14.91
CA GLU A 4 12.58 -6.78 -13.71
C GLU A 4 11.70 -7.25 -12.55
N ILE A 5 12.02 -8.44 -12.03
CA ILE A 5 11.21 -9.13 -11.03
C ILE A 5 12.12 -9.53 -9.87
N GLY A 6 11.74 -9.16 -8.65
CA GLY A 6 12.24 -9.75 -7.42
C GLY A 6 11.28 -10.83 -6.93
N CYS A 7 11.78 -12.00 -6.56
CA CYS A 7 10.99 -13.09 -5.99
C CYS A 7 11.42 -13.34 -4.54
N LEU A 8 10.47 -13.67 -3.66
CA LEU A 8 10.78 -14.02 -2.28
C LEU A 8 11.57 -15.33 -2.18
N SER A 9 11.32 -16.28 -3.09
CA SER A 9 12.12 -17.49 -3.24
C SER A 9 13.59 -17.24 -3.63
N GLY A 10 13.96 -16.00 -4.01
CA GLY A 10 15.30 -15.64 -4.47
C GLY A 10 15.62 -16.12 -5.89
N GLY A 11 14.67 -16.78 -6.57
CA GLY A 11 14.83 -17.24 -7.95
C GLY A 11 14.73 -16.13 -8.99
N ARG A 12 15.21 -16.40 -10.22
CA ARG A 12 15.01 -15.52 -11.39
C ARG A 12 13.55 -15.49 -11.87
N LYS A 13 12.75 -16.47 -11.46
CA LYS A 13 11.33 -16.62 -11.73
C LYS A 13 10.65 -17.09 -10.44
N PRO A 14 9.38 -16.72 -10.24
CA PRO A 14 8.63 -17.23 -9.10
C PRO A 14 8.51 -18.75 -9.18
N ASN A 15 8.59 -19.40 -8.02
CA ASN A 15 8.26 -20.82 -7.92
C ASN A 15 6.74 -20.96 -7.90
N ILE A 16 6.15 -21.50 -8.97
CA ILE A 16 4.69 -21.58 -9.13
C ILE A 16 4.30 -23.04 -9.20
N THR A 17 3.32 -23.46 -8.39
CA THR A 17 2.75 -24.80 -8.46
C THR A 17 1.26 -24.69 -8.76
N GLU A 18 0.86 -25.11 -9.96
CA GLU A 18 -0.55 -25.12 -10.34
C GLU A 18 -1.33 -26.14 -9.50
N ARG A 19 -2.39 -25.68 -8.84
CA ARG A 19 -3.32 -26.55 -8.10
C ARG A 19 -4.75 -26.13 -8.45
N SER A 20 -5.67 -27.08 -8.39
CA SER A 20 -7.09 -26.75 -8.59
C SER A 20 -7.59 -25.89 -7.43
N PHE A 21 -8.29 -24.80 -7.75
CA PHE A 21 -8.87 -23.91 -6.77
C PHE A 21 -10.28 -23.50 -7.19
N ALA A 22 -11.10 -23.11 -6.21
CA ALA A 22 -12.43 -22.58 -6.44
C ALA A 22 -12.69 -21.41 -5.49
N TRP A 23 -13.10 -20.28 -6.05
CA TRP A 23 -13.56 -19.13 -5.26
C TRP A 23 -14.95 -19.41 -4.69
N GLN A 24 -15.09 -19.24 -3.39
CA GLN A 24 -16.32 -19.39 -2.64
C GLN A 24 -16.95 -18.02 -2.35
N LYS A 25 -18.26 -18.05 -2.14
CA LYS A 25 -19.02 -16.86 -1.72
C LYS A 25 -18.72 -16.53 -0.26
N SER A 26 -18.97 -15.28 0.12
CA SER A 26 -18.66 -14.70 1.42
C SER A 26 -19.27 -15.41 2.63
N ASP A 27 -20.38 -16.11 2.44
CA ASP A 27 -21.20 -16.70 3.50
C ASP A 27 -20.56 -17.93 4.16
N THR A 28 -19.56 -18.54 3.54
CA THR A 28 -18.92 -19.77 4.03
C THR A 28 -17.63 -19.54 4.81
N ILE A 29 -17.12 -18.30 4.89
CA ILE A 29 -15.87 -18.00 5.60
C ILE A 29 -16.08 -18.02 7.12
N SER A 30 -15.06 -18.45 7.89
CA SER A 30 -15.17 -18.42 9.35
C SER A 30 -15.16 -16.99 9.91
N ALA A 31 -15.84 -16.80 11.06
CA ALA A 31 -15.91 -15.51 11.74
C ALA A 31 -14.54 -14.98 12.17
N GLU A 32 -13.60 -15.86 12.50
CA GLU A 32 -12.23 -15.51 12.89
C GLU A 32 -11.48 -14.84 11.73
N HIS A 33 -11.58 -15.40 10.52
CA HIS A 33 -11.00 -14.81 9.32
C HIS A 33 -11.64 -13.45 8.97
N LEU A 34 -12.96 -13.31 9.17
CA LEU A 34 -13.63 -12.01 9.02
C LEU A 34 -13.11 -10.97 10.02
N GLN A 35 -12.89 -11.36 11.27
CA GLN A 35 -12.32 -10.48 12.28
C GLN A 35 -10.88 -10.09 11.94
N ALA A 36 -10.05 -11.04 11.52
CA ALA A 36 -8.67 -10.79 11.08
C ALA A 36 -8.64 -9.82 9.88
N MET A 37 -9.51 -10.04 8.91
CA MET A 37 -9.68 -9.16 7.75
C MET A 37 -10.13 -7.76 8.16
N GLY A 38 -11.07 -7.65 9.09
CA GLY A 38 -11.50 -6.38 9.67
C GLY A 38 -10.37 -5.64 10.40
N ARG A 39 -9.47 -6.35 11.10
CA ARG A 39 -8.28 -5.75 11.72
C ARG A 39 -7.32 -5.21 10.66
N LEU A 40 -7.09 -5.97 9.60
CA LEU A 40 -6.19 -5.61 8.51
C LEU A 40 -6.68 -4.37 7.73
N LEU A 41 -7.97 -4.31 7.40
CA LEU A 41 -8.57 -3.11 6.79
C LEU A 41 -8.49 -1.87 7.70
N ARG A 42 -8.55 -2.05 9.03
CA ARG A 42 -8.45 -0.94 9.99
C ARG A 42 -7.00 -0.47 10.19
N SER A 43 -6.01 -1.36 10.15
CA SER A 43 -4.60 -0.98 10.26
C SER A 43 -4.17 -0.07 9.12
N ASP A 44 -4.67 -0.30 7.91
CA ASP A 44 -4.42 0.58 6.75
C ASP A 44 -4.88 2.01 7.03
N GLY A 45 -6.07 2.17 7.63
CA GLY A 45 -6.60 3.48 7.99
C GLY A 45 -5.82 4.20 9.07
N ARG A 46 -5.30 3.48 10.06
CA ARG A 46 -4.44 4.08 11.10
C ARG A 46 -3.13 4.57 10.49
N ARG A 47 -2.53 3.80 9.58
CA ARG A 47 -1.29 4.19 8.90
C ARG A 47 -1.49 5.46 8.06
N LEU A 48 -2.60 5.55 7.32
CA LEU A 48 -2.99 6.75 6.58
C LEU A 48 -3.19 7.95 7.52
N ALA A 49 -3.91 7.78 8.63
CA ALA A 49 -4.13 8.85 9.60
C ALA A 49 -2.82 9.37 10.21
N VAL A 50 -1.87 8.48 10.54
CA VAL A 50 -0.57 8.86 11.10
C VAL A 50 0.30 9.60 10.08
N VAL A 51 0.35 9.12 8.83
CA VAL A 51 1.12 9.79 7.76
C VAL A 51 0.55 11.18 7.49
N THR A 52 -0.78 11.31 7.42
CA THR A 52 -1.44 12.60 7.23
C THR A 52 -1.21 13.53 8.41
N LEU A 53 -1.27 13.04 9.64
CA LEU A 53 -0.95 13.85 10.82
C LEU A 53 0.50 14.35 10.77
N LEU A 54 1.45 13.50 10.40
CA LEU A 54 2.88 13.87 10.25
C LEU A 54 3.12 14.91 9.15
N LEU A 55 2.30 14.92 8.08
CA LEU A 55 2.41 15.89 6.99
C LEU A 55 1.70 17.22 7.31
N LEU A 56 0.55 17.17 7.99
CA LEU A 56 -0.23 18.37 8.33
C LEU A 56 0.34 19.12 9.53
N LEU A 57 0.94 18.43 10.51
CA LEU A 57 1.42 19.06 11.74
C LEU A 57 2.53 20.12 11.49
N PRO A 58 3.57 19.87 10.67
CA PRO A 58 4.56 20.89 10.33
C PRO A 58 3.95 22.10 9.61
N LEU A 59 2.93 21.87 8.77
CA LEU A 59 2.26 22.90 7.97
C LEU A 59 1.43 23.83 8.86
N VAL A 60 0.64 23.25 9.78
CA VAL A 60 -0.11 24.01 10.80
C VAL A 60 0.83 24.78 11.74
N LEU A 61 1.96 24.18 12.12
CA LEU A 61 2.96 24.86 12.95
C LEU A 61 3.61 26.03 12.19
N PHE A 62 3.93 25.85 10.90
CA PHE A 62 4.53 26.89 10.08
C PHE A 62 3.56 28.07 9.87
N ASP A 63 2.30 27.78 9.56
CA ASP A 63 1.25 28.79 9.43
C ASP A 63 0.96 29.47 10.77
N GLY A 64 0.97 28.74 11.89
CA GLY A 64 0.80 29.28 13.24
C GLY A 64 1.94 30.21 13.65
N ILE A 65 3.18 29.84 13.39
CA ILE A 65 4.37 30.68 13.60
C ILE A 65 4.31 31.92 12.71
N PHE A 66 3.89 31.77 11.45
CA PHE A 66 3.74 32.88 10.52
C PHE A 66 2.67 33.88 10.97
N LEU A 67 1.50 33.40 11.40
CA LEU A 67 0.41 34.24 11.89
C LEU A 67 0.82 34.99 13.16
N LEU A 68 1.61 34.35 14.02
CA LEU A 68 2.22 34.97 15.20
C LEU A 68 3.22 36.06 14.82
N ILE A 69 4.11 35.80 13.86
CA ILE A 69 5.04 36.80 13.33
C ILE A 69 4.26 37.98 12.72
N LEU A 70 3.21 37.72 11.93
CA LEU A 70 2.44 38.75 11.25
C LEU A 70 1.65 39.64 12.24
N LEU A 71 1.13 39.04 13.32
CA LEU A 71 0.51 39.76 14.44
C LEU A 71 1.53 40.57 15.25
N CYS A 72 2.75 40.05 15.44
CA CYS A 72 3.81 40.75 16.17
C CYS A 72 4.54 41.83 15.35
N SER A 73 4.51 41.76 14.00
CA SER A 73 5.36 42.58 13.12
C SER A 73 4.74 43.88 12.61
N GLY A 74 3.47 44.18 12.89
CA GLY A 74 2.82 45.46 12.55
C GLY A 74 3.05 45.94 11.10
N HIS A 75 2.35 45.33 10.13
CA HIS A 75 2.20 45.78 8.73
C HIS A 75 3.43 46.42 8.06
N SER A 76 4.34 45.58 7.54
CA SER A 76 5.30 45.99 6.50
C SER A 76 4.79 45.55 5.11
N LYS A 77 4.80 46.48 4.15
CA LYS A 77 4.13 46.43 2.83
C LYS A 77 4.84 45.62 1.73
N ASP A 78 5.88 44.85 2.04
CA ASP A 78 6.63 44.07 1.04
C ASP A 78 6.26 42.57 1.09
N SER A 79 5.04 42.25 0.67
CA SER A 79 4.45 40.90 0.80
C SER A 79 4.62 39.98 -0.42
N SER A 80 5.39 40.37 -1.45
CA SER A 80 5.40 39.64 -2.72
C SER A 80 6.05 38.25 -2.68
N PRO A 81 7.21 37.99 -2.03
CA PRO A 81 7.75 36.63 -1.93
C PRO A 81 6.97 35.76 -0.93
N PHE A 82 6.28 36.39 0.03
CA PHE A 82 5.52 35.70 1.07
C PHE A 82 4.14 35.22 0.58
N SER A 83 3.51 35.94 -0.34
CA SER A 83 2.25 35.51 -0.97
C SER A 83 2.39 34.20 -1.76
N GLY A 84 3.53 33.98 -2.42
CA GLY A 84 3.82 32.74 -3.14
C GLY A 84 3.97 31.51 -2.23
N LEU A 85 4.52 31.68 -1.02
CA LEU A 85 4.62 30.62 -0.02
C LEU A 85 3.24 30.24 0.54
N ILE A 86 2.36 31.23 0.76
CA ILE A 86 0.98 30.99 1.20
C ILE A 86 0.20 30.20 0.13
N VAL A 87 0.31 30.59 -1.14
CA VAL A 87 -0.35 29.89 -2.25
C VAL A 87 0.18 28.45 -2.37
N LEU A 88 1.49 28.23 -2.25
CA LEU A 88 2.08 26.88 -2.27
C LEU A 88 1.62 26.01 -1.08
N ASN A 89 1.54 26.57 0.14
CA ASN A 89 1.03 25.87 1.31
C ASN A 89 -0.44 25.47 1.15
N VAL A 90 -1.28 26.38 0.64
CA VAL A 90 -2.71 26.09 0.38
C VAL A 90 -2.87 25.01 -0.69
N ILE A 91 -2.09 25.05 -1.77
CA ILE A 91 -2.11 24.01 -2.80
C ILE A 91 -1.63 22.66 -2.24
N SER A 92 -0.59 22.65 -1.40
CA SER A 92 -0.13 21.43 -0.72
C SER A 92 -1.22 20.85 0.18
N LEU A 93 -1.85 21.68 1.01
CA LEU A 93 -2.96 21.29 1.89
C LEU A 93 -4.13 20.69 1.12
N LEU A 94 -4.53 21.33 0.01
CA LEU A 94 -5.62 20.83 -0.83
C LEU A 94 -5.26 19.49 -1.48
N THR A 95 -4.02 19.34 -1.95
CA THR A 95 -3.55 18.09 -2.56
C THR A 95 -3.53 16.97 -1.52
N ASP A 96 -3.00 17.24 -0.33
CA ASP A 96 -2.95 16.28 0.78
C ASP A 96 -4.36 15.91 1.27
N ALA A 97 -5.27 16.88 1.36
CA ALA A 97 -6.66 16.64 1.70
C ALA A 97 -7.37 15.74 0.67
N VAL A 98 -7.16 15.97 -0.63
CA VAL A 98 -7.73 15.14 -1.70
C VAL A 98 -7.19 13.71 -1.63
N ILE A 99 -5.86 13.54 -1.44
CA ILE A 99 -5.24 12.22 -1.28
C ILE A 99 -5.83 11.51 -0.05
N TRP A 100 -5.94 12.20 1.09
CA TRP A 100 -6.50 11.62 2.31
C TRP A 100 -7.97 11.23 2.16
N ILE A 101 -8.81 12.12 1.62
CA ILE A 101 -10.24 11.84 1.40
C ILE A 101 -10.38 10.64 0.48
N SER A 102 -9.64 10.59 -0.64
CA SER A 102 -9.73 9.48 -1.58
C SER A 102 -9.34 8.14 -0.94
N ALA A 103 -8.25 8.12 -0.17
CA ALA A 103 -7.81 6.91 0.54
C ALA A 103 -8.80 6.48 1.63
N ARG A 104 -9.38 7.44 2.34
CA ARG A 104 -10.36 7.19 3.40
C ARG A 104 -11.69 6.67 2.83
N VAL A 105 -12.17 7.25 1.73
CA VAL A 105 -13.37 6.80 1.02
C VAL A 105 -13.17 5.37 0.51
N GLN A 106 -12.02 5.06 -0.08
CA GLN A 106 -11.70 3.70 -0.52
C GLN A 106 -11.70 2.71 0.65
N GLN A 107 -11.11 3.09 1.79
CA GLN A 107 -11.10 2.24 2.98
C GLN A 107 -12.51 2.00 3.54
N MET A 108 -13.33 3.05 3.64
CA MET A 108 -14.73 2.93 4.08
C MET A 108 -15.50 2.00 3.16
N ARG A 109 -15.37 2.17 1.84
CA ARG A 109 -16.02 1.30 0.85
C ARG A 109 -15.65 -0.17 1.03
N ARG A 110 -14.36 -0.49 1.22
CA ARG A 110 -13.93 -1.88 1.44
C ARG A 110 -14.42 -2.45 2.76
N THR A 111 -14.43 -1.63 3.81
CA THR A 111 -14.96 -2.05 5.11
C THR A 111 -16.45 -2.34 5.00
N GLN A 112 -17.18 -1.50 4.27
CA GLN A 112 -18.60 -1.69 3.98
C GLN A 112 -18.83 -2.95 3.13
N GLN A 113 -18.04 -3.19 2.08
CA GLN A 113 -18.12 -4.41 1.28
C GLN A 113 -17.88 -5.68 2.10
N LEU A 114 -16.91 -5.65 3.03
CA LEU A 114 -16.69 -6.75 3.96
C LEU A 114 -17.93 -7.00 4.85
N GLN A 115 -18.54 -5.94 5.36
CA GLN A 115 -19.76 -6.02 6.19
C GLN A 115 -21.00 -6.48 5.41
N GLU A 116 -21.10 -6.07 4.14
CA GLU A 116 -22.20 -6.43 3.24
C GLU A 116 -22.02 -7.84 2.62
N GLY A 117 -20.93 -8.56 2.93
CA GLY A 117 -20.63 -9.86 2.31
C GLY A 117 -20.27 -9.75 0.81
N ARG A 118 -19.86 -8.58 0.33
CA ARG A 118 -19.51 -8.36 -1.08
C ARG A 118 -18.05 -8.68 -1.34
N PHE A 119 -17.68 -9.93 -1.11
CA PHE A 119 -16.34 -10.45 -1.35
C PHE A 119 -16.39 -11.94 -1.74
N VAL A 120 -15.30 -12.44 -2.30
CA VAL A 120 -15.09 -13.87 -2.52
C VAL A 120 -13.84 -14.32 -1.79
N TRP A 121 -13.82 -15.58 -1.38
CA TRP A 121 -12.68 -16.12 -0.64
C TRP A 121 -12.34 -17.54 -1.08
N ARG A 122 -11.11 -17.97 -0.82
CA ARG A 122 -10.70 -19.37 -0.99
C ARG A 122 -9.55 -19.71 -0.06
N SER A 123 -9.40 -20.98 0.28
CA SER A 123 -8.15 -21.50 0.80
C SER A 123 -7.15 -21.73 -0.33
N GLY A 124 -5.86 -21.73 -0.02
CA GLY A 124 -4.82 -22.05 -0.97
C GLY A 124 -3.46 -22.22 -0.31
N THR A 125 -2.44 -22.44 -1.14
CA THR A 125 -1.05 -22.47 -0.70
C THR A 125 -0.27 -21.33 -1.34
N LEU A 126 0.47 -20.58 -0.52
CA LEU A 126 1.30 -19.47 -0.98
C LEU A 126 2.52 -20.03 -1.74
N ASP A 127 2.59 -19.85 -3.05
CA ASP A 127 3.68 -20.38 -3.87
C ASP A 127 4.89 -19.43 -3.90
N ASP A 128 4.65 -18.13 -4.10
CA ASP A 128 5.69 -17.12 -4.06
C ASP A 128 5.10 -15.71 -3.88
N VAL A 129 5.95 -14.76 -3.50
CA VAL A 129 5.65 -13.32 -3.55
C VAL A 129 6.63 -12.65 -4.47
N THR A 130 6.12 -11.87 -5.42
CA THR A 130 6.96 -11.11 -6.36
C THR A 130 6.72 -9.62 -6.27
N ALA A 131 7.74 -8.87 -6.66
CA ALA A 131 7.67 -7.44 -6.89
C ALA A 131 8.20 -7.18 -8.30
N GLU A 132 7.36 -6.56 -9.12
CA GLU A 132 7.61 -6.37 -10.56
C GLU A 132 7.67 -4.87 -10.86
N VAL A 133 8.68 -4.45 -11.65
CA VAL A 133 8.72 -3.10 -12.20
C VAL A 133 7.68 -3.01 -13.32
N LEU A 134 6.62 -2.24 -13.11
CA LEU A 134 5.60 -2.00 -14.13
C LEU A 134 6.08 -1.04 -15.20
N HIS A 135 6.58 0.12 -14.77
CA HIS A 135 7.04 1.19 -15.65
C HIS A 135 7.98 2.13 -14.89
N TYR A 136 8.64 3.03 -15.63
CA TYR A 136 9.54 4.02 -15.06
C TYR A 136 8.89 5.40 -15.10
N THR A 137 8.84 6.07 -13.97
CA THR A 137 8.46 7.49 -13.89
C THR A 137 9.70 8.38 -13.88
N ARG A 138 9.57 9.61 -14.38
CA ARG A 138 10.68 10.58 -14.37
C ARG A 138 10.44 11.59 -13.27
N ARG A 139 11.27 11.59 -12.23
CA ARG A 139 11.23 12.59 -11.15
C ARG A 139 12.62 13.20 -11.00
N ASN A 140 12.71 14.52 -11.10
CA ASN A 140 13.96 15.28 -10.94
C ASN A 140 15.13 14.71 -11.77
N HIS A 141 14.89 14.53 -13.08
CA HIS A 141 15.85 13.94 -14.04
C HIS A 141 16.30 12.50 -13.79
N ARG A 142 15.79 11.82 -12.74
CA ARG A 142 16.05 10.40 -12.45
C ARG A 142 14.86 9.53 -12.90
N LYS A 143 15.16 8.35 -13.45
CA LYS A 143 14.16 7.30 -13.70
C LYS A 143 13.91 6.57 -12.38
N MET A 144 12.67 6.55 -11.93
CA MET A 144 12.22 5.90 -10.70
C MET A 144 11.32 4.71 -11.11
N PRO A 145 11.66 3.47 -10.72
CA PRO A 145 10.81 2.33 -11.02
C PRO A 145 9.51 2.40 -10.22
N VAL A 146 8.38 2.17 -10.90
CA VAL A 146 7.08 1.95 -10.25
C VAL A 146 6.92 0.46 -10.07
N ILE A 147 6.96 0.03 -8.81
CA ILE A 147 6.96 -1.38 -8.44
C ILE A 147 5.59 -1.76 -7.91
N GLN A 148 5.12 -2.92 -8.34
CA GLN A 148 3.89 -3.52 -7.84
C GLN A 148 4.14 -4.93 -7.36
N ARG A 149 3.52 -5.26 -6.22
CA ARG A 149 3.61 -6.58 -5.62
C ARG A 149 2.51 -7.49 -6.16
N PHE A 150 2.90 -8.72 -6.45
CA PHE A 150 2.01 -9.81 -6.81
C PHE A 150 2.27 -11.00 -5.90
N VAL A 151 1.25 -11.82 -5.74
CA VAL A 151 1.34 -13.09 -5.04
C VAL A 151 0.94 -14.19 -5.98
N TYR A 152 1.66 -15.30 -5.92
CA TYR A 152 1.29 -16.54 -6.57
C TYR A 152 0.73 -17.49 -5.52
N ALA A 153 -0.50 -17.95 -5.73
CA ALA A 153 -1.14 -18.94 -4.88
C ALA A 153 -1.93 -19.94 -5.72
N ASP A 154 -1.56 -21.22 -5.59
CA ASP A 154 -2.09 -22.33 -6.39
C ASP A 154 -1.96 -22.13 -7.90
N GLY A 155 -0.88 -21.50 -8.35
CA GLY A 155 -0.68 -21.20 -9.76
C GLY A 155 -1.25 -19.86 -10.22
N GLU A 156 -2.11 -19.22 -9.42
CA GLU A 156 -2.78 -17.98 -9.80
C GLU A 156 -1.96 -16.75 -9.41
N LYS A 157 -1.72 -15.85 -10.36
CA LYS A 157 -1.14 -14.53 -10.11
C LYS A 157 -2.21 -13.57 -9.59
N LEU A 158 -2.03 -13.09 -8.36
CA LEU A 158 -2.97 -12.23 -7.65
C LEU A 158 -2.31 -10.89 -7.30
N LYS A 159 -3.08 -9.81 -7.42
CA LYS A 159 -2.65 -8.49 -6.96
C LYS A 159 -2.77 -8.44 -5.44
N ALA A 160 -1.63 -8.54 -4.76
CA ALA A 160 -1.60 -8.57 -3.30
C ALA A 160 -1.60 -7.15 -2.74
N ARG A 161 -2.58 -6.88 -1.87
CA ARG A 161 -2.61 -5.63 -1.11
C ARG A 161 -1.69 -5.74 0.09
N ASP A 162 -2.09 -6.58 1.05
CA ASP A 162 -1.45 -6.72 2.36
C ASP A 162 -1.64 -8.14 2.94
N PHE A 163 -0.80 -8.46 3.92
CA PHE A 163 -0.70 -9.78 4.57
C PHE A 163 -0.96 -9.63 6.06
N TYR A 164 -1.78 -10.51 6.63
CA TYR A 164 -2.01 -10.53 8.07
C TYR A 164 -0.77 -11.06 8.81
N GLY A 165 -0.43 -10.40 9.91
CA GLY A 165 0.71 -10.79 10.75
C GLY A 165 2.08 -10.73 10.07
N THR A 166 2.15 -10.27 8.81
CA THR A 166 3.35 -10.42 7.97
C THR A 166 3.72 -9.13 7.26
N LYS A 167 4.99 -8.75 7.37
CA LYS A 167 5.56 -7.59 6.70
C LYS A 167 6.48 -8.06 5.59
N ILE A 168 6.31 -7.45 4.42
CA ILE A 168 7.20 -7.64 3.28
C ILE A 168 7.98 -6.35 3.08
N GLN A 169 9.29 -6.44 3.30
CA GLN A 169 10.24 -5.38 3.02
C GLN A 169 10.75 -5.55 1.60
N GLU A 170 10.71 -4.47 0.84
CA GLU A 170 11.19 -4.39 -0.52
C GLU A 170 12.40 -3.46 -0.56
N THR A 171 13.50 -3.96 -1.10
CA THR A 171 14.72 -3.18 -1.32
C THR A 171 15.02 -3.14 -2.81
N VAL A 172 15.17 -1.94 -3.34
CA VAL A 172 15.46 -1.70 -4.76
C VAL A 172 16.88 -1.19 -4.89
N ARG A 173 17.76 -2.00 -5.46
CA ARG A 173 19.15 -1.61 -5.75
C ARG A 173 19.29 -1.24 -7.21
N THR A 174 19.81 -0.05 -7.48
CA THR A 174 20.14 0.35 -8.85
C THR A 174 21.51 -0.22 -9.20
N ILE A 175 21.56 -1.15 -10.16
CA ILE A 175 22.82 -1.73 -10.65
C ILE A 175 23.32 -0.93 -11.86
N HIS A 176 22.39 -0.46 -12.70
CA HIS A 176 22.66 0.34 -13.89
C HIS A 176 21.59 1.43 -14.03
N PRO A 177 21.83 2.57 -14.71
CA PRO A 177 20.83 3.64 -14.88
C PRO A 177 19.50 3.21 -15.54
N GLN A 178 19.45 1.99 -16.07
CA GLN A 178 18.29 1.39 -16.71
C GLN A 178 18.01 -0.04 -16.19
N LYS A 179 18.62 -0.44 -15.06
CA LYS A 179 18.45 -1.77 -14.49
C LYS A 179 18.42 -1.73 -12.97
N HIS A 180 17.33 -2.19 -12.39
CA HIS A 180 17.15 -2.34 -10.96
C HIS A 180 17.08 -3.82 -10.58
N GLU A 181 17.62 -4.12 -9.40
CA GLU A 181 17.48 -5.40 -8.73
C GLU A 181 16.54 -5.20 -7.54
N ILE A 182 15.51 -6.04 -7.47
CA ILE A 182 14.53 -6.00 -6.40
C ILE A 182 14.79 -7.20 -5.49
N THR A 183 15.02 -6.93 -4.21
CA THR A 183 15.13 -7.94 -3.16
C THR A 183 13.91 -7.84 -2.25
N LEU A 184 13.29 -8.98 -2.00
CA LEU A 184 12.16 -9.11 -1.09
C LEU A 184 12.60 -9.85 0.17
N GLN A 185 12.22 -9.31 1.32
CA GLN A 185 12.40 -9.95 2.62
C GLN A 185 11.05 -10.02 3.32
N ILE A 186 10.70 -11.21 3.81
CA ILE A 186 9.48 -11.44 4.59
C ILE A 186 9.80 -11.53 6.07
N THR A 187 8.92 -11.01 6.91
CA THR A 187 9.02 -11.13 8.36
C THR A 187 7.62 -11.26 8.93
N GLY A 188 7.32 -12.37 9.59
CA GLY A 188 6.03 -12.61 10.21
C GLY A 188 5.60 -14.07 10.12
N GLU A 189 4.29 -14.26 10.17
CA GLU A 189 3.65 -15.59 10.29
C GLU A 189 3.58 -16.36 8.97
N LEU A 190 3.57 -15.67 7.83
CA LEU A 190 3.44 -16.29 6.52
C LEU A 190 4.80 -16.45 5.83
N THR A 191 5.03 -17.63 5.27
CA THR A 191 6.20 -17.96 4.45
C THR A 191 5.79 -18.69 3.17
N VAL A 192 6.70 -18.77 2.20
CA VAL A 192 6.48 -19.60 0.99
C VAL A 192 6.16 -21.03 1.39
N GLY A 193 5.11 -21.61 0.80
CA GLY A 193 4.56 -22.91 1.12
C GLY A 193 3.50 -22.91 2.24
N SER A 194 3.24 -21.77 2.88
CA SER A 194 2.21 -21.68 3.91
C SER A 194 0.81 -21.86 3.34
N SER A 195 -0.06 -22.58 4.07
CA SER A 195 -1.50 -22.59 3.81
C SER A 195 -2.11 -21.24 4.19
N VAL A 196 -2.87 -20.67 3.28
CA VAL A 196 -3.44 -19.32 3.39
C VAL A 196 -4.93 -19.32 3.09
N VAL A 197 -5.60 -18.31 3.63
CA VAL A 197 -6.94 -17.89 3.21
C VAL A 197 -6.80 -16.59 2.42
N LEU A 198 -7.27 -16.62 1.18
CA LEU A 198 -7.27 -15.50 0.25
C LEU A 198 -8.65 -14.88 0.24
N VAL A 199 -8.74 -13.59 0.53
CA VAL A 199 -9.99 -12.82 0.50
C VAL A 199 -9.86 -11.73 -0.55
N LYS A 200 -10.72 -11.76 -1.58
CA LYS A 200 -10.71 -10.79 -2.67
C LYS A 200 -11.86 -9.80 -2.50
N ILE A 201 -11.50 -8.52 -2.43
CA ILE A 201 -12.43 -7.38 -2.38
C ILE A 201 -12.06 -6.45 -3.54
N ASP A 202 -13.00 -6.23 -4.45
CA ASP A 202 -12.75 -5.60 -5.76
C ASP A 202 -11.63 -6.34 -6.55
N GLU A 203 -10.54 -5.66 -6.90
CA GLU A 203 -9.38 -6.22 -7.60
C GLU A 203 -8.22 -6.61 -6.67
N ASP A 204 -8.33 -6.26 -5.38
CA ASP A 204 -7.25 -6.44 -4.41
C ASP A 204 -7.48 -7.73 -3.61
N THR A 205 -6.41 -8.53 -3.46
CA THR A 205 -6.43 -9.75 -2.65
C THR A 205 -5.69 -9.52 -1.33
N TYR A 206 -6.34 -9.96 -0.25
CA TYR A 206 -5.85 -9.95 1.11
C TYR A 206 -5.51 -11.37 1.54
N ILE A 207 -4.41 -11.52 2.27
CA ILE A 207 -3.84 -12.83 2.58
C ILE A 207 -3.78 -13.03 4.08
N LEU A 208 -4.47 -14.07 4.56
CA LEU A 208 -4.58 -14.46 5.95
C LEU A 208 -3.93 -15.84 6.12
N PRO A 209 -3.36 -16.18 7.29
CA PRO A 209 -2.99 -17.55 7.60
C PRO A 209 -4.23 -18.44 7.68
N TYR A 210 -4.10 -19.71 7.32
CA TYR A 210 -5.19 -20.68 7.42
C TYR A 210 -5.55 -21.05 8.88
N ASN A 211 -4.54 -21.03 9.76
CA ASN A 211 -4.71 -21.23 11.20
C ASN A 211 -4.60 -19.88 11.90
N LEU A 212 -5.72 -19.37 12.43
CA LEU A 212 -5.82 -18.13 13.21
C LEU A 212 -6.06 -18.42 14.70
#